data_AF-K5YV03-F1
#
_entry.id   AF-K5YV03-F1
#
_cell.length_a   1.000
_cell.length_b   1.000
_cell.length_c   1.000
_cell.angle_alpha   90.00
_cell.angle_beta   90.00
_cell.angle_gamma   90.00
#
_symmetry.space_group_name_H-M   'P 1'
#
loop_
_entity.id
_entity.type
_entity.pdbx_description
1 polymer ?
#
loop_
_entity_poly.entity_id
_entity_poly.type
_entity_poly.pdbx_seq_one_letter_code
_entity_poly.pdbx_strand_id
1 'polypeptide(L)'
;MFLAGLGLATAAVLWLGAGKVLHALSTLGPGGLAAILLWQLAVFIILAGAWRVLLPGAPFWLTVWGRLVREGGETCLPFSEIGGLVFGTRAVMLGGASLPRAAASSLADMICEAAGLVPFILIGLGLLLARAPH
;
A
#
# COMPACT_ATOMS: atom_id res chain seq x y z
N MET A 1 23.86 -7.51 6.06
CA MET A 1 22.93 -6.38 6.31
C MET A 1 21.52 -6.83 6.66
N PHE A 2 20.89 -7.75 5.92
CA PHE A 2 19.52 -8.22 6.20
C PHE A 2 19.34 -8.85 7.59
N LEU A 3 20.25 -9.76 7.97
CA LEU A 3 20.24 -10.40 9.30
C LEU A 3 20.53 -9.40 10.44
N ALA A 4 21.32 -8.37 10.17
CA ALA A 4 21.61 -7.31 11.13
C ALA A 4 20.40 -6.40 11.34
N GLY A 5 19.67 -6.06 10.27
CA GLY A 5 18.41 -5.32 10.34
C GLY A 5 17.31 -6.10 11.05
N LEU A 6 17.17 -7.40 10.74
CA LEU A 6 16.23 -8.29 11.43
C LEU A 6 16.57 -8.43 12.92
N GLY A 7 17.86 -8.57 13.25
CA GLY A 7 18.36 -8.61 14.62
C GLY A 7 18.07 -7.32 15.38
N LEU A 8 18.32 -6.15 14.77
CA LEU A 8 18.03 -4.84 15.37
C LEU A 8 16.54 -4.60 15.58
N ALA A 9 15.68 -4.95 14.61
CA ALA A 9 14.23 -4.83 14.75
C ALA A 9 13.71 -5.74 15.87
N THR A 10 14.18 -6.99 15.93
CA THR A 10 13.81 -7.95 16.97
C THR A 10 14.28 -7.48 18.35
N ALA A 11 15.52 -6.99 18.45
CA ALA A 11 16.07 -6.44 19.68
C ALA A 11 15.30 -5.18 20.13
N ALA A 12 14.92 -4.29 19.21
CA ALA A 12 14.10 -3.12 19.51
C ALA A 12 12.72 -3.51 20.04
N VAL A 13 12.04 -4.50 19.44
CA VAL A 13 10.74 -5.01 19.92
C VAL A 13 10.85 -5.62 21.31
N LEU A 14 11.92 -6.37 21.58
CA LEU A 14 12.20 -6.93 22.90
C LEU A 14 12.51 -5.83 23.94
N TRP A 15 13.24 -4.79 23.53
CA TRP A 15 13.69 -3.68 24.40
C TRP A 15 12.59 -2.65 24.68
N LEU A 16 11.70 -2.37 23.71
CA LEU A 16 10.52 -1.50 23.84
C LEU A 16 9.38 -2.16 24.64
N GLY A 17 9.50 -3.47 24.90
CA GLY A 17 8.59 -4.26 25.71
C GLY A 17 7.55 -4.99 24.86
N ALA A 18 7.87 -6.23 24.48
CA ALA A 18 6.97 -7.12 23.74
C ALA A 18 5.58 -7.25 24.39
N GLY A 19 5.49 -7.12 25.72
CA GLY A 19 4.22 -7.09 26.45
C GLY A 19 3.32 -5.90 26.11
N LYS A 20 3.86 -4.71 25.81
CA LYS A 20 3.08 -3.55 25.37
C LYS A 20 2.54 -3.74 23.96
N VAL A 21 3.32 -4.36 23.08
CA VAL A 21 2.90 -4.70 21.72
C VAL A 21 1.79 -5.76 21.74
N LEU A 22 1.97 -6.84 22.51
CA LEU A 22 0.94 -7.86 22.69
C LEU A 22 -0.33 -7.28 23.32
N HIS A 23 -0.19 -6.40 24.30
CA HIS A 23 -1.33 -5.75 24.92
C HIS A 23 -2.08 -4.84 23.93
N ALA A 24 -1.37 -4.03 23.15
CA ALA A 24 -1.96 -3.23 22.09
C ALA A 24 -2.69 -4.08 21.03
N LEU A 25 -2.10 -5.22 20.62
CA LEU A 25 -2.75 -6.18 19.71
C LEU A 25 -4.01 -6.79 20.33
N SER A 26 -3.98 -7.13 21.62
CA SER A 26 -5.15 -7.67 22.34
C SER A 26 -6.27 -6.64 22.48
N THR A 27 -5.94 -5.35 22.60
CA THR A 27 -6.92 -4.25 22.67
C THR A 27 -7.63 -4.01 21.34
N LEU A 28 -6.97 -4.29 20.21
CA LEU A 28 -7.57 -4.20 18.88
C LEU A 28 -8.69 -5.24 18.69
N GLY A 29 -8.46 -6.46 19.19
CA GLY A 29 -9.33 -7.61 19.00
C GLY A 29 -9.53 -8.02 17.53
N PRO A 30 -10.29 -9.10 17.28
CA PRO A 30 -10.59 -9.57 15.92
C PRO A 30 -11.46 -8.56 15.14
N GLY A 31 -12.34 -7.83 15.83
CA GLY A 31 -13.18 -6.82 15.22
C GLY A 31 -12.39 -5.62 14.70
N GLY A 32 -11.45 -5.08 15.49
CA GLY A 32 -10.57 -3.99 15.05
C GLY A 32 -9.66 -4.41 13.90
N LEU A 33 -9.13 -5.64 13.95
CA LEU A 33 -8.34 -6.21 12.85
C LEU A 33 -9.17 -6.31 11.57
N ALA A 34 -10.38 -6.88 11.65
CA ALA A 34 -11.28 -6.98 10.50
C ALA A 34 -11.63 -5.59 9.92
N ALA A 35 -11.88 -4.60 10.78
CA ALA A 35 -12.17 -3.23 10.34
C ALA A 35 -10.99 -2.61 9.56
N ILE A 36 -9.76 -2.79 10.04
CA ILE A 36 -8.56 -2.30 9.35
C ILE A 36 -8.38 -3.01 8.01
N LEU A 37 -8.53 -4.34 7.98
CA LEU A 37 -8.40 -5.11 6.74
C LEU A 37 -9.44 -4.70 5.70
N LEU A 38 -10.70 -4.53 6.12
CA LEU A 38 -11.78 -4.08 5.24
C LEU A 38 -11.56 -2.65 4.74
N TRP A 39 -11.09 -1.76 5.61
CA TRP A 39 -10.75 -0.39 5.22
C TRP A 39 -9.61 -0.37 4.20
N GLN A 40 -8.55 -1.13 4.44
CA GLN A 40 -7.42 -1.24 3.53
C GLN A 40 -7.84 -1.82 2.17
N LEU A 41 -8.67 -2.86 2.18
CA LEU A 41 -9.22 -3.44 0.97
C LEU A 41 -10.08 -2.43 0.19
N ALA A 42 -10.90 -1.63 0.89
CA ALA A 42 -11.69 -0.58 0.26
C ALA A 42 -10.80 0.47 -0.42
N VAL A 43 -9.72 0.90 0.24
CA VAL A 43 -8.73 1.81 -0.35
C VAL A 43 -8.10 1.20 -1.61
N PHE A 44 -7.70 -0.07 -1.57
CA PHE A 44 -7.13 -0.75 -2.74
C PHE A 44 -8.11 -0.86 -3.91
N ILE A 45 -9.40 -1.10 -3.64
CA ILE A 45 -10.44 -1.13 -4.68
C ILE A 45 -10.61 0.24 -5.33
N ILE A 46 -10.57 1.33 -4.55
CA ILE A 46 -10.63 2.71 -5.08
C ILE A 46 -9.43 2.99 -5.97
N LEU A 47 -8.21 2.67 -5.50
CA LEU A 47 -6.97 2.89 -6.26
C LEU A 47 -6.92 2.02 -7.52
N ALA A 48 -7.39 0.79 -7.46
CA ALA A 48 -7.55 -0.07 -8.64
C ALA A 48 -8.55 0.50 -9.67
N GLY A 49 -9.56 1.24 -9.21
CA GLY A 49 -10.47 2.00 -10.05
C GLY A 49 -9.78 3.16 -10.75
N ALA A 50 -8.95 3.92 -10.03
CA ALA A 50 -8.13 4.98 -10.61
C ALA A 50 -7.14 4.44 -11.64
N TRP A 51 -6.44 3.35 -11.33
CA TRP A 51 -5.51 2.70 -12.26
C TRP A 51 -6.19 2.21 -13.54
N ARG A 52 -7.44 1.74 -13.46
CA ARG A 52 -8.21 1.32 -14.65
C ARG A 52 -8.41 2.46 -15.65
N VAL A 53 -8.48 3.72 -15.21
CA VAL A 53 -8.55 4.88 -16.11
C VAL A 53 -7.28 4.98 -16.97
N LEU A 54 -6.13 4.61 -16.40
CA LEU A 54 -4.83 4.58 -17.08
C LEU A 54 -4.63 3.34 -17.97
N LEU A 55 -5.47 2.31 -17.81
CA LEU A 55 -5.44 1.09 -18.61
C LEU A 55 -6.82 0.81 -19.24
N PRO A 56 -7.23 1.61 -20.25
CA PRO A 56 -8.57 1.52 -20.82
C PRO A 56 -8.83 0.16 -21.48
N GLY A 57 -10.00 -0.42 -21.24
CA GLY A 57 -10.37 -1.74 -21.77
C GLY A 57 -9.91 -2.93 -20.92
N ALA A 58 -9.15 -2.71 -19.84
CA ALA A 58 -8.94 -3.76 -18.85
C ALA A 58 -10.22 -3.98 -18.02
N PRO A 59 -10.56 -5.24 -17.68
CA PRO A 59 -11.64 -5.53 -16.75
C PRO A 59 -11.26 -5.03 -15.36
N PHE A 60 -12.24 -4.50 -14.62
CA PHE A 60 -11.99 -3.92 -13.29
C PHE A 60 -11.34 -4.91 -12.31
N TRP A 61 -11.72 -6.18 -12.39
CA TRP A 61 -11.14 -7.21 -11.53
C TRP A 61 -9.64 -7.44 -11.78
N LEU A 62 -9.16 -7.21 -13.00
CA LEU A 62 -7.75 -7.34 -13.32
C LEU A 62 -6.91 -6.23 -12.67
N THR A 63 -7.42 -4.99 -12.64
CA THR A 63 -6.71 -3.90 -11.97
C THR A 63 -6.76 -4.06 -10.45
N VAL A 64 -7.85 -4.61 -9.88
CA VAL A 64 -7.93 -4.97 -8.46
C VAL A 64 -6.88 -6.02 -8.10
N TRP A 65 -6.77 -7.10 -8.88
CA TRP A 65 -5.74 -8.12 -8.64
C TRP A 65 -4.33 -7.59 -8.82
N GLY A 66 -4.08 -6.82 -9.88
CA GLY A 66 -2.80 -6.17 -10.10
C GLY A 66 -2.41 -5.32 -8.90
N ARG A 67 -3.37 -4.57 -8.35
CA ARG A 67 -3.16 -3.69 -7.20
C ARG A 67 -2.80 -4.49 -5.94
N LEU A 68 -3.55 -5.56 -5.64
CA LEU A 68 -3.25 -6.43 -4.50
C LEU A 68 -1.87 -7.09 -4.60
N VAL A 69 -1.48 -7.55 -5.80
CA VAL A 69 -0.16 -8.15 -6.03
C VAL A 69 0.96 -7.12 -5.88
N ARG A 70 0.73 -5.89 -6.35
CA ARG A 70 1.69 -4.79 -6.23
C ARG A 70 1.98 -4.46 -4.76
N GLU A 71 0.92 -4.25 -3.99
CA GLU A 71 0.99 -3.93 -2.55
C GLU A 71 1.60 -5.10 -1.75
N GLY A 72 1.25 -6.33 -2.10
CA GLY A 72 1.89 -7.52 -1.52
C GLY A 72 3.38 -7.58 -1.83
N GLY A 73 3.79 -7.18 -3.04
CA GLY A 73 5.20 -7.09 -3.41
C GLY A 73 5.95 -5.98 -2.67
N GLU A 74 5.34 -4.80 -2.55
CA GLU A 74 5.87 -3.65 -1.80
C GLU A 74 6.07 -3.98 -0.31
N THR A 75 5.12 -4.71 0.30
CA THR A 75 5.12 -4.98 1.75
C THR A 75 5.84 -6.27 2.16
N CYS A 76 5.83 -7.31 1.33
CA CYS A 76 6.46 -8.59 1.67
C CYS A 76 7.93 -8.67 1.23
N LEU A 77 8.36 -7.92 0.21
CA LEU A 77 9.76 -7.90 -0.19
C LEU A 77 10.50 -6.77 0.54
N PRO A 78 11.69 -7.04 1.09
CA PRO A 78 12.44 -6.02 1.79
C PRO A 78 12.91 -4.93 0.82
N PHE A 79 12.32 -3.74 0.97
CA PHE A 79 12.70 -2.50 0.29
C PHE A 79 12.64 -2.56 -1.24
N SER A 80 11.55 -3.13 -1.80
CA SER A 80 11.38 -3.16 -3.25
C SER A 80 10.02 -2.63 -3.68
N GLU A 81 9.84 -1.31 -3.56
CA GLU A 81 8.84 -0.55 -4.35
C GLU A 81 8.88 -0.99 -5.82
N ILE A 82 10.10 -1.21 -6.32
CA ILE A 82 10.34 -1.75 -7.67
C ILE A 82 9.77 -3.17 -7.82
N GLY A 83 9.95 -4.04 -6.82
CA GLY A 83 9.42 -5.40 -6.82
C GLY A 83 7.89 -5.42 -6.88
N GLY A 84 7.22 -4.62 -6.05
CA GLY A 84 5.77 -4.45 -6.14
C GLY A 84 5.33 -3.97 -7.51
N LEU A 85 5.94 -2.90 -8.03
CA LEU A 85 5.65 -2.37 -9.36
C LEU A 85 5.80 -3.44 -10.47
N VAL A 86 6.89 -4.22 -10.44
CA VAL A 86 7.14 -5.29 -11.41
C VAL A 86 6.09 -6.40 -11.28
N PHE A 87 5.78 -6.86 -10.07
CA PHE A 87 4.79 -7.91 -9.86
C PHE A 87 3.37 -7.47 -10.24
N GLY A 88 2.97 -6.24 -9.87
CA GLY A 88 1.69 -5.67 -10.27
C GLY A 88 1.56 -5.52 -11.79
N THR A 89 2.61 -5.02 -12.45
CA THR A 89 2.67 -4.93 -13.92
C THR A 89 2.54 -6.31 -14.56
N ARG A 90 3.25 -7.32 -14.02
CA ARG A 90 3.17 -8.69 -14.52
C ARG A 90 1.79 -9.31 -14.31
N ALA A 91 1.13 -9.08 -13.18
CA ALA A 91 -0.22 -9.59 -12.92
C ALA A 91 -1.22 -9.08 -13.97
N VAL A 92 -1.12 -7.80 -14.34
CA VAL A 92 -1.98 -7.21 -15.37
C VAL A 92 -1.63 -7.70 -16.78
N MET A 93 -0.35 -7.94 -17.08
CA MET A 93 0.06 -8.57 -18.33
C MET A 93 -0.48 -9.99 -18.50
N LEU A 94 -0.46 -10.78 -17.42
CA LEU A 94 -1.02 -12.14 -17.43
C LEU A 94 -2.54 -12.14 -17.66
N GLY A 95 -3.22 -11.04 -17.35
CA GLY A 95 -4.62 -10.81 -17.71
C GLY A 95 -4.86 -10.28 -19.11
N GLY A 96 -3.83 -10.21 -19.97
CA GLY A 96 -3.97 -9.90 -21.39
C GLY A 96 -3.55 -8.48 -21.80
N ALA A 97 -3.05 -7.65 -20.88
CA ALA A 97 -2.49 -6.35 -21.25
C ALA A 97 -1.13 -6.51 -21.97
N SER A 98 -0.90 -5.74 -23.03
CA SER A 98 0.41 -5.72 -23.69
C SER A 98 1.46 -5.08 -22.78
N LEU A 99 2.71 -5.54 -22.88
CA LEU A 99 3.82 -5.03 -22.06
C LEU A 99 3.95 -3.49 -22.07
N PRO A 100 3.92 -2.79 -23.23
CA PRO A 100 4.06 -1.34 -23.25
C PRO A 100 2.91 -0.64 -22.51
N ARG A 101 1.68 -1.16 -22.64
CA ARG A 101 0.51 -0.60 -21.99
C ARG A 101 0.52 -0.85 -20.49
N ALA A 102 0.83 -2.07 -20.07
CA ALA A 102 0.93 -2.44 -18.66
C ALA A 102 1.99 -1.58 -17.97
N ALA A 103 3.22 -1.54 -18.50
CA ALA A 103 4.32 -0.77 -17.91
C ALA A 103 4.03 0.73 -17.85
N ALA A 104 3.52 1.32 -18.94
CA ALA A 104 3.17 2.75 -18.96
C ALA A 104 2.07 3.07 -17.96
N SER A 105 1.03 2.24 -17.87
CA SER A 105 -0.07 2.43 -16.92
C SER A 105 0.39 2.30 -15.46
N SER A 106 1.25 1.34 -15.14
CA SER A 106 1.79 1.16 -13.79
C SER A 106 2.67 2.33 -13.35
N LEU A 107 3.52 2.83 -14.25
CA LEU A 107 4.35 4.01 -13.98
C LEU A 107 3.50 5.27 -13.78
N ALA A 108 2.50 5.47 -14.64
CA ALA A 108 1.56 6.57 -14.49
C ALA A 108 0.77 6.47 -13.18
N ASP A 109 0.35 5.27 -12.77
CA ASP A 109 -0.33 5.03 -11.49
C ASP A 109 0.55 5.46 -10.32
N MET A 110 1.81 5.00 -10.27
CA MET A 110 2.78 5.38 -9.24
C MET A 110 3.01 6.90 -9.16
N ILE A 111 3.06 7.59 -10.30
CA ILE A 111 3.19 9.05 -10.32
C ILE A 111 1.92 9.71 -9.78
N CYS A 112 0.73 9.20 -10.13
CA CYS A 112 -0.54 9.70 -9.60
C CYS A 112 -0.63 9.50 -8.07
N GLU A 113 -0.15 8.39 -7.54
CA GLU A 113 -0.06 8.15 -6.09
C GLU A 113 0.82 9.18 -5.41
N ALA A 114 2.05 9.36 -5.93
CA ALA A 114 2.99 10.33 -5.40
C ALA A 114 2.43 11.76 -5.47
N ALA A 115 1.77 12.11 -6.57
CA ALA A 115 1.10 13.40 -6.72
C ALA A 115 -0.06 13.57 -5.73
N GLY A 116 -0.81 12.51 -5.43
CA GLY A 116 -1.92 12.50 -4.48
C GLY A 116 -1.49 12.75 -3.02
N LEU A 117 -0.24 12.45 -2.67
CA LEU A 117 0.30 12.74 -1.34
C LEU A 117 0.35 14.24 -1.04
N VAL A 118 0.61 15.08 -2.05
CA VAL A 118 0.70 16.54 -1.88
C VAL A 118 -0.61 17.14 -1.34
N PRO A 119 -1.77 17.01 -2.02
CA PRO A 119 -3.02 17.53 -1.49
C PRO A 119 -3.42 16.83 -0.18
N PHE A 120 -3.14 15.54 0.00
CA PHE A 120 -3.42 14.84 1.25
C PHE A 120 -2.69 15.48 2.44
N ILE A 121 -1.38 15.74 2.29
CA ILE A 121 -0.56 16.39 3.32
C ILE A 121 -1.04 17.82 3.58
N LEU A 122 -1.32 18.59 2.53
CA LEU A 122 -1.78 19.98 2.68
C LEU A 122 -3.13 20.07 3.40
N ILE A 123 -4.07 19.19 3.06
CA ILE A 123 -5.38 19.11 3.73
C ILE A 123 -5.20 18.68 5.18
N GLY A 124 -4.41 17.64 5.44
CA GLY A 124 -4.14 17.16 6.79
C GLY A 124 -3.49 18.24 7.67
N LEU A 125 -2.49 18.94 7.14
CA LEU A 125 -1.83 20.05 7.81
C LEU A 125 -2.81 21.21 8.07
N GLY A 126 -3.65 21.57 7.09
CA GLY A 126 -4.67 22.59 7.26
C GLY A 126 -5.67 22.27 8.37
N LEU A 127 -6.12 21.01 8.43
CA LEU A 127 -7.02 20.54 9.48
C LEU A 127 -6.35 20.53 10.87
N LEU A 128 -5.07 20.15 10.94
CA LEU A 128 -4.30 20.16 12.19
C LEU A 128 -4.11 21.59 12.70
N LEU A 129 -3.73 22.53 11.83
CA LEU A 129 -3.58 23.95 12.18
C LEU A 129 -4.91 24.56 12.63
N ALA A 130 -6.02 24.20 11.98
CA ALA A 130 -7.36 24.65 12.38
C ALA A 130 -7.83 24.10 13.74
N ARG A 131 -7.20 23.02 14.24
CA ARG A 131 -7.53 22.37 15.52
C ARG A 131 -6.46 22.58 16.59
N ALA A 132 -5.35 23.24 16.26
CA ALA A 132 -4.27 23.50 17.20
C ALA A 132 -4.77 24.47 18.29
N PRO A 133 -4.69 24.10 19.59
CA PRO A 133 -4.97 25.05 20.66
C PRO A 133 -3.95 26.19 20.57
N HIS A 134 -4.45 27.43 20.55
CA HIS A 134 -3.62 28.63 20.62
C HIS A 134 -2.92 28.76 21.98
#